data_AF-A0A6A6GYD7-F1
#
_entry.id   AF-A0A6A6GYD7-F1
#
_cell.length_a   1.000
_cell.length_b   1.000
_cell.length_c   1.000
_cell.angle_alpha   90.00
_cell.angle_beta   90.00
_cell.angle_gamma   90.00
#
_symmetry.space_group_name_H-M   'P 1'
#
loop_
_entity.id
_entity.type
_entity.pdbx_description
1 polymer ?
#
loop_
_entity_poly.entity_id
_entity_poly.type
_entity_poly.pdbx_seq_one_letter_code
_entity_poly.pdbx_strand_id
1 'polypeptide(L)'
;MNAFPAYTSVPARRTLATPQAAVRPSVRETAFVGSKSLQPPPKPQKGVFPHGVREYVSRAFAEENSVSGIEKSMIEEKLKEIINDASTHGIMNTLDWDNHPLPQHIIQQELVSSSPRHERSPWQETASLSLNLDATHNAFANATTSNKKRKSFETDPVQNDNGDESTPPWRKAAKKNGFEDRITFANQAAAERMEKRMRKFHGGKLDESSKLPATLEKRRQRFETGKAGHPSPFSPRDATPASDIPEGPVVGTCQDLEKGYLRLTEPPRPETVRPLPVLRKTLDLLKMKWKNENNYSYICDQFKSLRQDLTVQHIKNDFTVVAYEIHARIALEKGDLGEYNQCQTQLRALYKQKLGGHPAEFLAYRILYFIYTCSRTDMNDVLADLTPTDKTQPSVKHALEVRSSLALGNYHKFFQLYLDTPNMGAYIMDMFVVRERLAALATMCRAYKQDVKIRFLTEELGFESDQECVQFLCENGAPQQLFEEKDDGVRFLTAKVGSIFETAKAAAFR
;
A
#
# COMPACT_ATOMS: atom_id res chain seq x y z
N MET A 1 22.87 -7.78 -31.33
CA MET A 1 23.04 -6.41 -30.79
C MET A 1 22.99 -6.50 -29.28
N ASN A 2 23.95 -5.91 -28.56
CA ASN A 2 24.00 -6.04 -27.09
C ASN A 2 22.96 -5.10 -26.46
N ALA A 3 21.84 -5.67 -26.02
CA ALA A 3 20.81 -4.94 -25.30
C ALA A 3 21.26 -4.71 -23.84
N PHE A 4 21.82 -3.54 -23.57
CA PHE A 4 22.03 -3.10 -22.19
C PHE A 4 20.66 -2.99 -21.48
N PRO A 5 20.54 -3.43 -20.20
CA PRO A 5 19.31 -3.31 -19.46
C PRO A 5 18.92 -1.83 -19.29
N ALA A 6 17.62 -1.55 -19.36
CA ALA A 6 17.09 -0.21 -19.08
C ALA A 6 16.93 0.05 -17.57
N TYR A 7 16.77 -1.00 -16.78
CA TYR A 7 16.65 -0.97 -15.32
C TYR A 7 18.02 -1.05 -14.65
N THR A 8 18.12 -0.57 -13.41
CA THR A 8 19.33 -0.76 -12.59
C THR A 8 19.42 -2.22 -12.15
N SER A 9 20.45 -2.95 -12.60
CA SER A 9 20.73 -4.30 -12.13
C SER A 9 21.30 -4.26 -10.70
N VAL A 10 20.62 -4.86 -9.74
CA VAL A 10 21.06 -4.92 -8.35
C VAL A 10 22.26 -5.88 -8.22
N PRO A 11 23.44 -5.44 -7.73
CA PRO A 11 24.49 -6.35 -7.32
C PRO A 11 24.10 -7.03 -5.99
N ALA A 12 24.55 -8.27 -5.77
CA ALA A 12 24.39 -8.90 -4.45
C ALA A 12 25.01 -8.02 -3.36
N ARG A 13 24.32 -7.86 -2.21
CA ARG A 13 24.69 -6.97 -1.09
C ARG A 13 25.87 -7.54 -0.28
N ARG A 14 26.99 -7.83 -0.95
CA ARG A 14 28.17 -8.53 -0.40
C ARG A 14 29.32 -7.60 0.01
N THR A 15 29.13 -6.28 0.00
CA THR A 15 30.22 -5.28 0.14
C THR A 15 30.15 -4.48 1.44
N LEU A 16 31.00 -4.83 2.42
CA LEU A 16 31.27 -4.03 3.62
C LEU A 16 32.18 -2.80 3.34
N ALA A 17 31.97 -2.11 2.22
CA ALA A 17 32.91 -1.11 1.70
C ALA A 17 32.20 0.16 1.19
N THR A 18 32.46 1.28 1.84
CA THR A 18 31.93 2.60 1.48
C THR A 18 32.47 3.06 0.12
N PRO A 19 31.61 3.39 -0.87
CA PRO A 19 32.06 4.06 -2.08
C PRO A 19 32.52 5.49 -1.73
N GLN A 20 33.81 5.79 -1.87
CA GLN A 20 34.30 7.16 -1.77
C GLN A 20 33.68 8.03 -2.86
N ALA A 21 33.21 9.23 -2.51
CA ALA A 21 32.64 10.17 -3.46
C ALA A 21 33.71 10.62 -4.47
N ALA A 22 33.48 10.36 -5.76
CA ALA A 22 34.40 10.74 -6.82
C ALA A 22 34.50 12.27 -6.95
N VAL A 23 35.64 12.83 -6.56
CA VAL A 23 35.94 14.28 -6.66
C VAL A 23 35.94 14.69 -8.14
N ARG A 24 35.09 15.66 -8.50
CA ARG A 24 35.13 16.29 -9.82
C ARG A 24 36.25 17.34 -9.86
N PRO A 25 37.14 17.35 -10.87
CA PRO A 25 38.06 18.45 -11.07
C PRO A 25 37.31 19.72 -11.51
N SER A 26 37.74 20.87 -11.00
CA SER A 26 37.21 22.18 -11.41
C SER A 26 37.76 22.59 -12.78
N VAL A 27 36.91 23.22 -13.61
CA VAL A 27 37.29 23.80 -14.90
C VAL A 27 37.06 25.31 -14.85
N ARG A 28 38.06 26.09 -15.26
CA ARG A 28 38.02 27.56 -15.28
C ARG A 28 36.92 28.09 -16.20
N GLU A 29 36.19 29.09 -15.73
CA GLU A 29 35.44 29.99 -16.61
C GLU A 29 36.38 30.97 -17.32
N THR A 30 36.07 31.28 -18.58
CA THR A 30 36.63 32.42 -19.32
C THR A 30 35.48 33.26 -19.84
N ALA A 31 35.41 34.53 -19.42
CA ALA A 31 34.30 35.42 -19.73
C ALA A 31 34.32 35.89 -21.20
N PHE A 32 33.13 36.08 -21.79
CA PHE A 32 32.92 36.93 -22.97
C PHE A 32 31.55 37.61 -22.92
N VAL A 33 31.37 38.68 -23.71
CA VAL A 33 30.40 39.75 -23.40
C VAL A 33 29.14 39.73 -24.27
N GLY A 34 27.98 39.62 -23.60
CA GLY A 34 26.78 40.47 -23.77
C GLY A 34 26.09 40.64 -25.14
N SER A 35 24.82 40.21 -25.21
CA SER A 35 23.81 40.75 -26.14
C SER A 35 22.42 40.82 -25.47
N LYS A 36 21.49 41.62 -26.03
CA LYS A 36 20.30 42.14 -25.30
C LYS A 36 19.04 41.26 -25.36
N SER A 37 18.44 41.07 -24.19
CA SER A 37 17.00 41.23 -23.87
C SER A 37 15.92 40.91 -24.93
N LEU A 38 15.11 39.87 -24.64
CA LEU A 38 13.67 39.81 -24.93
C LEU A 38 12.99 38.96 -23.83
N GLN A 39 11.84 39.40 -23.30
CA GLN A 39 11.15 38.74 -22.16
C GLN A 39 9.89 37.96 -22.59
N PRO A 40 9.74 36.70 -22.17
CA PRO A 40 8.45 35.99 -22.12
C PRO A 40 7.61 36.40 -20.88
N PRO A 41 6.29 36.13 -20.85
CA PRO A 41 5.37 36.63 -19.83
C PRO A 41 5.57 36.01 -18.42
N PRO A 42 5.07 36.68 -17.35
CA PRO A 42 5.33 36.29 -15.97
C PRO A 42 4.63 34.98 -15.57
N LYS A 43 5.35 34.15 -14.80
CA LYS A 43 4.79 33.00 -14.09
C LYS A 43 4.02 33.48 -12.84
N PRO A 44 2.95 32.80 -12.40
CA PRO A 44 2.20 33.20 -11.22
C PRO A 44 3.10 33.17 -9.97
N GLN A 45 3.03 34.24 -9.17
CA GLN A 45 3.76 34.34 -7.91
C GLN A 45 3.18 33.37 -6.87
N LYS A 46 4.03 32.77 -6.03
CA LYS A 46 3.57 32.05 -4.85
C LYS A 46 2.92 33.06 -3.89
N GLY A 47 1.64 32.86 -3.61
CA GLY A 47 0.81 33.82 -2.88
C GLY A 47 1.38 34.19 -1.51
N VAL A 48 1.61 35.48 -1.29
CA VAL A 48 1.88 36.06 0.02
C VAL A 48 0.52 36.31 0.66
N PHE A 49 0.14 35.52 1.67
CA PHE A 49 -1.17 35.66 2.33
C PHE A 49 -1.41 37.10 2.84
N PRO A 50 -2.60 37.71 2.59
CA PRO A 50 -2.95 39.06 3.05
C PRO A 50 -2.89 39.23 4.57
N HIS A 51 -2.86 40.48 5.04
CA HIS A 51 -2.75 40.80 6.48
C HIS A 51 -3.89 40.18 7.30
N GLY A 52 -5.14 40.45 6.94
CA GLY A 52 -6.32 39.94 7.64
C GLY A 52 -6.36 38.41 7.77
N VAL A 53 -5.88 37.67 6.76
CA VAL A 53 -5.75 36.21 6.84
C VAL A 53 -4.77 35.79 7.95
N ARG A 54 -3.61 36.46 8.06
CA ARG A 54 -2.61 36.17 9.12
C ARG A 54 -3.12 36.54 10.51
N GLU A 55 -3.83 37.65 10.60
CA GLU A 55 -4.39 38.18 11.84
C GLU A 55 -5.56 37.31 12.34
N TYR A 56 -6.39 36.80 11.43
CA TYR A 56 -7.40 35.77 11.69
C TYR A 56 -6.77 34.44 12.14
N VAL A 57 -5.72 33.97 11.46
CA VAL A 57 -4.93 32.79 11.87
C VAL A 57 -4.35 33.00 13.29
N SER A 58 -3.80 34.18 13.58
CA SER A 58 -3.24 34.51 14.90
C SER A 58 -4.32 34.50 15.99
N ARG A 59 -5.48 35.13 15.74
CA ARG A 59 -6.61 35.15 16.69
C ARG A 59 -7.20 33.76 16.92
N ALA A 60 -7.21 32.88 15.92
CA ALA A 60 -7.69 31.51 16.03
C ALA A 60 -6.86 30.62 16.98
N PHE A 61 -5.59 30.97 17.23
CA PHE A 61 -4.68 30.27 18.14
C PHE A 61 -4.28 31.07 19.40
N ALA A 62 -4.83 32.27 19.60
CA ALA A 62 -4.60 33.06 20.80
C ALA A 62 -5.24 32.40 22.04
N GLU A 63 -4.53 32.38 23.17
CA GLU A 63 -4.95 31.65 24.38
C GLU A 63 -6.27 32.19 24.96
N GLU A 64 -6.54 33.48 24.80
CA GLU A 64 -7.79 34.16 25.14
C GLU A 64 -9.03 33.61 24.41
N ASN A 65 -8.85 33.04 23.22
CA ASN A 65 -9.93 32.48 22.38
C ASN A 65 -10.04 30.95 22.50
N SER A 66 -9.33 30.31 23.44
CA SER A 66 -9.24 28.85 23.56
C SER A 66 -10.46 28.22 24.23
N VAL A 67 -11.35 27.61 23.44
CA VAL A 67 -12.55 26.91 23.94
C VAL A 67 -12.18 25.54 24.49
N SER A 68 -12.50 25.30 25.77
CA SER A 68 -12.22 24.03 26.45
C SER A 68 -12.98 22.86 25.80
N GLY A 69 -12.23 21.86 25.35
CA GLY A 69 -12.76 20.65 24.69
C GLY A 69 -12.54 20.57 23.17
N ILE A 70 -11.98 21.60 22.52
CA ILE A 70 -11.60 21.56 21.10
C ILE A 70 -10.09 21.34 20.97
N GLU A 71 -9.67 20.26 20.30
CA GLU A 71 -8.24 20.00 20.07
C GLU A 71 -7.67 20.90 18.96
N LYS A 72 -6.40 21.29 19.11
CA LYS A 72 -5.67 22.14 18.13
C LYS A 72 -5.70 21.57 16.70
N SER A 73 -5.74 20.23 16.55
CA SER A 73 -5.88 19.57 15.25
C SER A 73 -7.19 19.89 14.53
N MET A 74 -8.31 20.03 15.26
CA MET A 74 -9.61 20.36 14.68
C MET A 74 -9.65 21.83 14.23
N ILE A 75 -9.02 22.72 15.00
CA ILE A 75 -8.85 24.14 14.66
C ILE A 75 -8.04 24.25 13.37
N GLU A 76 -6.92 23.53 13.27
CA GLU A 76 -6.10 23.47 12.05
C GLU A 76 -6.87 22.97 10.83
N GLU A 77 -7.68 21.93 10.96
CA GLU A 77 -8.44 21.35 9.84
C GLU A 77 -9.52 22.33 9.34
N LYS A 78 -10.31 22.91 10.24
CA LYS A 78 -11.35 23.88 9.90
C LYS A 78 -10.77 25.19 9.34
N LEU A 79 -9.61 25.62 9.85
CA LEU A 79 -8.89 26.78 9.34
C LEU A 79 -8.33 26.55 7.92
N LYS A 80 -7.87 25.33 7.62
CA LYS A 80 -7.46 24.92 6.25
C LYS A 80 -8.67 24.88 5.31
N GLU A 81 -9.84 24.40 5.75
CA GLU A 81 -11.09 24.44 4.99
C GLU A 81 -11.46 25.89 4.61
N ILE A 82 -11.56 26.80 5.59
CA ILE A 82 -11.96 28.21 5.37
C ILE A 82 -10.98 28.96 4.46
N ILE A 83 -9.67 28.80 4.65
CA ILE A 83 -8.66 29.48 3.82
C ILE A 83 -8.66 28.92 2.39
N ASN A 84 -8.87 27.60 2.22
CA ASN A 84 -8.98 26.98 0.91
C ASN A 84 -10.25 27.44 0.18
N ASP A 85 -11.40 27.51 0.84
CA ASP A 85 -12.66 27.98 0.24
C ASP A 85 -12.59 29.45 -0.19
N ALA A 86 -12.08 30.32 0.68
CA ALA A 86 -11.82 31.73 0.35
C ALA A 86 -10.81 31.90 -0.81
N SER A 87 -9.91 30.92 -1.00
CA SER A 87 -8.98 30.87 -2.12
C SER A 87 -9.61 30.34 -3.42
N THR A 88 -10.56 29.39 -3.36
CA THR A 88 -11.27 28.88 -4.55
C THR A 88 -12.30 29.86 -5.06
N HIS A 89 -12.97 30.59 -4.15
CA HIS A 89 -13.93 31.65 -4.51
C HIS A 89 -13.28 33.00 -4.83
N GLY A 90 -11.95 33.13 -4.65
CA GLY A 90 -11.19 34.36 -4.96
C GLY A 90 -11.43 35.54 -4.00
N ILE A 91 -12.29 35.35 -2.99
CA ILE A 91 -12.72 36.39 -2.03
C ILE A 91 -11.68 36.72 -0.94
N MET A 92 -10.48 36.14 -1.00
CA MET A 92 -9.42 36.30 0.02
C MET A 92 -9.05 37.77 0.34
N ASN A 93 -9.24 38.69 -0.61
CA ASN A 93 -8.97 40.14 -0.45
C ASN A 93 -10.23 40.98 -0.18
N THR A 94 -11.43 40.39 -0.21
CA THR A 94 -12.72 41.09 -0.08
C THR A 94 -13.57 40.61 1.10
N LEU A 95 -13.19 39.50 1.73
CA LEU A 95 -13.79 39.02 2.96
C LEU A 95 -13.31 39.87 4.15
N ASP A 96 -14.25 40.27 5.01
CA ASP A 96 -13.94 40.88 6.31
C ASP A 96 -13.44 39.80 7.27
N TRP A 97 -12.13 39.59 7.27
CA TRP A 97 -11.44 38.65 8.16
C TRP A 97 -11.48 39.08 9.64
N ASP A 98 -11.79 40.34 9.93
CA ASP A 98 -11.78 40.87 11.29
C ASP A 98 -13.07 40.54 12.02
N ASN A 99 -14.21 40.61 11.32
CA ASN A 99 -15.51 40.18 11.83
C ASN A 99 -15.89 38.72 11.49
N HIS A 100 -15.06 37.97 10.76
CA HIS A 100 -15.34 36.56 10.45
C HIS A 100 -15.32 35.69 11.73
N PRO A 101 -16.30 34.78 11.95
CA PRO A 101 -16.32 33.89 13.11
C PRO A 101 -15.07 33.00 13.17
N LEU A 102 -14.48 32.88 14.37
CA LEU A 102 -13.29 32.04 14.58
C LEU A 102 -13.61 30.54 14.41
N PRO A 103 -12.66 29.70 13.95
CA PRO A 103 -12.93 28.30 13.64
C PRO A 103 -13.48 27.49 14.83
N GLN A 104 -13.06 27.85 16.06
CA GLN A 104 -13.53 27.23 17.30
C GLN A 104 -15.03 27.41 17.53
N HIS A 105 -15.57 28.60 17.26
CA HIS A 105 -17.00 28.88 17.36
C HIS A 105 -17.82 28.17 16.26
N ILE A 106 -17.26 28.02 15.06
CA ILE A 106 -17.89 27.27 13.96
C ILE A 106 -18.00 25.78 14.34
N ILE A 107 -16.90 25.18 14.82
CA ILE A 107 -16.89 23.79 15.31
C ILE A 107 -17.92 23.61 16.44
N GLN A 108 -18.00 24.56 17.38
CA GLN A 108 -18.99 24.52 18.47
C GLN A 108 -20.44 24.60 17.95
N GLN A 109 -20.72 25.45 16.96
CA GLN A 109 -22.05 25.52 16.33
C GLN A 109 -22.40 24.26 15.53
N GLU A 110 -21.44 23.66 14.82
CA GLU A 110 -21.62 22.38 14.12
C GLU A 110 -21.91 21.24 15.11
N LEU A 111 -21.21 21.17 16.24
CA LEU A 111 -21.45 20.19 17.32
C LEU A 111 -22.82 20.39 18.02
N VAL A 112 -23.24 21.63 18.25
CA VAL A 112 -24.57 21.92 18.81
C VAL A 112 -25.69 21.59 17.81
N SER A 113 -25.48 21.86 16.52
CA SER A 113 -26.48 21.63 15.46
C SER A 113 -26.62 20.16 15.05
N SER A 114 -25.55 19.36 15.22
CA SER A 114 -25.52 17.93 14.88
C SER A 114 -25.99 17.02 16.03
N SER A 115 -26.29 17.57 17.21
CA SER A 115 -26.90 16.84 18.32
C SER A 115 -28.38 16.50 18.02
N PRO A 116 -28.78 15.22 18.00
CA PRO A 116 -30.14 14.83 17.63
C PRO A 116 -31.15 15.30 18.68
N ARG A 117 -32.12 16.12 18.26
CA ARG A 117 -33.30 16.49 19.06
C ARG A 117 -34.08 15.24 19.44
N HIS A 118 -33.90 14.76 20.67
CA HIS A 118 -34.76 13.72 21.22
C HIS A 118 -36.15 14.32 21.48
N GLU A 119 -37.15 13.81 20.79
CA GLU A 119 -38.54 14.23 21.00
C GLU A 119 -38.94 13.96 22.46
N ARG A 120 -39.58 14.95 23.10
CA ARG A 120 -40.17 14.82 24.44
C ARG A 120 -41.69 14.73 24.31
N SER A 121 -42.27 13.72 24.95
CA SER A 121 -43.72 13.49 24.96
C SER A 121 -44.47 14.64 25.66
N PRO A 122 -45.62 15.11 25.13
CA PRO A 122 -46.24 16.37 25.56
C PRO A 122 -47.13 16.23 26.81
N TRP A 123 -46.54 15.88 27.96
CA TRP A 123 -47.22 15.91 29.27
C TRP A 123 -46.26 16.32 30.41
N GLN A 124 -46.01 17.64 30.55
CA GLN A 124 -45.70 18.34 31.82
C GLN A 124 -45.30 19.80 31.53
N GLU A 125 -46.30 20.69 31.38
CA GLU A 125 -46.10 22.12 31.59
C GLU A 125 -46.56 22.50 33.01
N THR A 126 -45.66 23.12 33.79
CA THR A 126 -45.86 24.27 34.71
C THR A 126 -44.71 24.36 35.72
N ALA A 127 -44.59 25.50 36.40
CA ALA A 127 -43.62 25.77 37.48
C ALA A 127 -42.13 25.70 37.09
N SER A 128 -41.69 26.67 36.30
CA SER A 128 -40.36 27.25 36.47
C SER A 128 -40.33 28.18 37.71
N LEU A 129 -39.14 28.71 38.05
CA LEU A 129 -38.83 29.61 39.19
C LEU A 129 -38.73 28.90 40.57
N SER A 130 -37.80 29.29 41.48
CA SER A 130 -36.57 30.09 41.36
C SER A 130 -35.75 30.04 42.68
N LEU A 131 -34.54 30.64 42.65
CA LEU A 131 -33.70 31.16 43.77
C LEU A 131 -32.50 30.33 44.28
N ASN A 132 -31.52 31.10 44.74
CA ASN A 132 -30.28 30.70 45.43
C ASN A 132 -30.60 30.36 46.91
N LEU A 133 -29.73 29.71 47.69
CA LEU A 133 -28.56 30.34 48.34
C LEU A 133 -27.75 29.28 49.12
N ASP A 134 -26.56 29.65 49.59
CA ASP A 134 -25.70 28.88 50.50
C ASP A 134 -26.37 28.46 51.82
N ALA A 135 -25.94 27.31 52.37
CA ALA A 135 -25.63 27.22 53.79
C ALA A 135 -24.65 26.07 54.10
N THR A 136 -23.58 26.40 54.83
CA THR A 136 -22.68 25.45 55.49
C THR A 136 -23.40 24.58 56.53
N HIS A 137 -22.99 23.32 56.71
CA HIS A 137 -22.70 22.80 58.05
C HIS A 137 -21.80 21.54 58.01
N ASN A 138 -21.00 21.34 59.05
CA ASN A 138 -20.02 20.25 59.18
C ASN A 138 -20.13 19.62 60.58
N ALA A 139 -20.46 18.32 60.68
CA ALA A 139 -20.37 17.53 61.91
C ALA A 139 -20.40 16.01 61.67
N PHE A 140 -19.64 15.30 62.52
CA PHE A 140 -19.57 13.84 62.75
C PHE A 140 -20.97 13.17 62.90
N ALA A 141 -21.19 11.86 62.69
CA ALA A 141 -20.36 10.71 63.15
C ALA A 141 -20.63 9.37 62.39
N ASN A 142 -19.98 8.28 62.88
CA ASN A 142 -20.05 6.86 62.42
C ASN A 142 -21.50 6.29 62.36
N ALA A 143 -21.84 5.15 61.70
CA ALA A 143 -21.05 3.93 61.45
C ALA A 143 -21.68 2.94 60.41
N THR A 144 -20.91 1.92 59.99
CA THR A 144 -21.33 0.67 59.28
C THR A 144 -21.83 0.82 57.80
N THR A 145 -21.85 -0.18 56.90
CA THR A 145 -21.68 -1.66 56.96
C THR A 145 -20.73 -2.24 55.87
N SER A 146 -20.60 -3.57 55.85
CA SER A 146 -19.59 -4.46 55.25
C SER A 146 -19.54 -4.71 53.72
N ASN A 147 -18.31 -4.84 53.21
CA ASN A 147 -17.72 -5.94 52.38
C ASN A 147 -18.59 -6.85 51.49
N LYS A 148 -18.01 -7.25 50.33
CA LYS A 148 -18.22 -8.58 49.69
C LYS A 148 -16.94 -9.14 49.06
N LYS A 149 -16.72 -10.46 49.16
CA LYS A 149 -15.56 -11.20 48.60
C LYS A 149 -15.97 -12.62 48.15
N ARG A 150 -15.23 -13.16 47.16
CA ARG A 150 -15.34 -14.48 46.47
C ARG A 150 -15.81 -15.72 47.28
N LYS A 151 -16.61 -16.60 46.65
CA LYS A 151 -16.57 -18.11 46.69
C LYS A 151 -17.59 -18.70 45.66
N SER A 152 -17.78 -20.02 45.46
CA SER A 152 -16.98 -20.98 44.64
C SER A 152 -17.89 -22.08 44.00
N PHE A 153 -17.30 -23.08 43.32
CA PHE A 153 -17.80 -24.44 42.94
C PHE A 153 -18.73 -25.10 44.01
N GLU A 154 -19.70 -26.01 43.74
CA GLU A 154 -19.69 -27.30 42.97
C GLU A 154 -21.08 -27.85 42.46
N THR A 155 -21.03 -28.79 41.49
CA THR A 155 -21.90 -29.96 41.12
C THR A 155 -23.47 -29.97 41.12
N ASP A 156 -24.04 -30.26 39.91
CA ASP A 156 -24.99 -31.35 39.50
C ASP A 156 -26.27 -31.73 40.31
N PRO A 157 -27.36 -32.31 39.71
CA PRO A 157 -27.33 -33.29 38.59
C PRO A 157 -28.48 -33.28 37.52
N VAL A 158 -28.30 -34.08 36.43
CA VAL A 158 -29.35 -34.80 35.64
C VAL A 158 -30.35 -33.91 34.83
N GLN A 159 -30.75 -34.14 33.56
CA GLN A 159 -30.48 -35.09 32.44
C GLN A 159 -30.83 -34.30 31.11
N ASN A 160 -30.93 -34.74 29.84
CA ASN A 160 -30.88 -35.96 29.00
C ASN A 160 -30.71 -35.46 27.51
N ASP A 161 -30.66 -36.18 26.38
CA ASP A 161 -30.52 -37.59 25.92
C ASP A 161 -30.18 -37.57 24.38
N ASN A 162 -29.65 -38.66 23.79
CA ASN A 162 -29.25 -38.86 22.37
C ASN A 162 -28.06 -37.97 21.88
N GLY A 163 -27.01 -38.44 21.18
CA GLY A 163 -26.62 -39.78 20.70
C GLY A 163 -26.38 -39.81 19.17
N ASP A 164 -25.18 -40.03 18.61
CA ASP A 164 -23.80 -40.07 19.17
C ASP A 164 -22.87 -39.02 18.46
N GLU A 165 -21.82 -39.24 17.64
CA GLU A 165 -21.08 -40.40 17.09
C GLU A 165 -19.58 -40.34 17.49
N SER A 166 -18.98 -41.50 17.80
CA SER A 166 -17.62 -41.62 18.34
C SER A 166 -16.48 -41.24 17.39
N THR A 167 -15.43 -40.59 17.93
CA THR A 167 -14.11 -40.48 17.28
C THR A 167 -12.98 -40.92 18.23
N PRO A 168 -12.21 -41.98 17.90
CA PRO A 168 -11.27 -42.61 18.84
C PRO A 168 -10.06 -41.73 19.27
N PRO A 169 -9.51 -41.98 20.47
CA PRO A 169 -8.73 -41.00 21.24
C PRO A 169 -7.39 -40.58 20.61
N TRP A 170 -6.78 -41.39 19.75
CA TRP A 170 -5.50 -41.07 19.10
C TRP A 170 -5.51 -39.76 18.28
N ARG A 171 -6.66 -39.30 17.77
CA ARG A 171 -6.77 -37.99 17.10
C ARG A 171 -6.55 -36.80 18.05
N LYS A 172 -6.69 -36.97 19.36
CA LYS A 172 -6.45 -35.89 20.35
C LYS A 172 -4.96 -35.62 20.58
N ALA A 173 -4.07 -36.57 20.27
CA ALA A 173 -2.62 -36.38 20.38
C ALA A 173 -2.03 -35.55 19.22
N ALA A 174 -2.60 -35.67 18.00
CA ALA A 174 -2.11 -34.96 16.82
C ALA A 174 -2.16 -33.42 16.97
N LYS A 175 -3.10 -32.88 17.74
CA LYS A 175 -3.23 -31.45 18.07
C LYS A 175 -2.12 -30.89 19.00
N LYS A 176 -1.04 -31.64 19.24
CA LYS A 176 0.15 -31.16 19.97
C LYS A 176 1.44 -31.10 19.16
N ASN A 177 1.38 -31.35 17.85
CA ASN A 177 2.51 -31.08 16.96
C ASN A 177 2.55 -29.59 16.59
N GLY A 178 3.46 -28.83 17.22
CA GLY A 178 3.66 -27.39 17.02
C GLY A 178 4.29 -27.00 15.66
N PHE A 179 3.69 -27.46 14.57
CA PHE A 179 4.02 -27.09 13.20
C PHE A 179 3.07 -26.00 12.68
N GLU A 180 1.77 -26.13 12.95
CA GLU A 180 0.75 -25.13 12.59
C GLU A 180 0.95 -23.82 13.39
N ASP A 181 1.23 -23.92 14.70
CA ASP A 181 1.53 -22.79 15.59
C ASP A 181 2.89 -22.11 15.34
N ARG A 182 3.66 -22.54 14.33
CA ARG A 182 4.83 -21.80 13.82
C ARG A 182 4.52 -20.94 12.59
N ILE A 183 3.31 -21.07 12.02
CA ILE A 183 2.84 -20.36 10.82
C ILE A 183 1.90 -19.18 11.22
N THR A 184 1.68 -18.99 12.52
CA THR A 184 0.85 -17.95 13.15
C THR A 184 1.53 -16.57 13.19
N PHE A 185 1.90 -16.05 12.02
CA PHE A 185 1.82 -14.61 11.81
C PHE A 185 0.40 -14.17 12.15
N ALA A 186 0.28 -13.14 12.99
CA ALA A 186 -1.01 -12.71 13.52
C ALA A 186 -1.92 -12.17 12.38
N ASN A 187 -3.23 -12.23 12.63
CA ASN A 187 -4.22 -11.45 11.89
C ASN A 187 -4.40 -11.76 10.38
N GLN A 188 -4.91 -12.96 10.03
CA GLN A 188 -5.43 -13.23 8.67
C GLN A 188 -6.41 -12.15 8.17
N ALA A 189 -7.20 -11.55 9.06
CA ALA A 189 -8.13 -10.48 8.72
C ALA A 189 -7.43 -9.17 8.27
N ALA A 190 -6.15 -8.96 8.57
CA ALA A 190 -5.35 -7.86 8.00
C ALA A 190 -4.90 -8.19 6.58
N ALA A 191 -4.34 -9.38 6.35
CA ALA A 191 -3.97 -9.85 5.02
C ALA A 191 -5.18 -9.79 4.06
N GLU A 192 -6.35 -10.30 4.49
CA GLU A 192 -7.61 -10.17 3.74
C GLU A 192 -8.04 -8.72 3.49
N ARG A 193 -7.82 -7.79 4.44
CA ARG A 193 -8.18 -6.37 4.25
C ARG A 193 -7.25 -5.68 3.26
N MET A 194 -5.95 -5.95 3.33
CA MET A 194 -4.96 -5.47 2.37
C MET A 194 -5.24 -6.04 0.98
N GLU A 195 -5.51 -7.34 0.90
CA GLU A 195 -5.92 -8.04 -0.32
C GLU A 195 -7.22 -7.46 -0.89
N LYS A 196 -8.28 -7.30 -0.10
CA LYS A 196 -9.56 -6.69 -0.54
C LYS A 196 -9.36 -5.25 -1.03
N ARG A 197 -8.44 -4.48 -0.44
CA ARG A 197 -8.06 -3.13 -0.89
C ARG A 197 -7.32 -3.15 -2.23
N MET A 198 -6.42 -4.11 -2.45
CA MET A 198 -5.66 -4.26 -3.71
C MET A 198 -6.49 -4.90 -4.84
N ARG A 199 -7.33 -5.90 -4.54
CA ARG A 199 -8.32 -6.48 -5.47
C ARG A 199 -9.27 -5.39 -6.00
N LYS A 200 -9.63 -4.40 -5.18
CA LYS A 200 -10.46 -3.25 -5.61
C LYS A 200 -9.81 -2.33 -6.66
N PHE A 201 -8.49 -2.35 -6.80
CA PHE A 201 -7.76 -1.67 -7.89
C PHE A 201 -7.64 -2.54 -9.16
N HIS A 202 -7.78 -3.86 -9.04
CA HIS A 202 -7.64 -4.82 -10.14
C HIS A 202 -9.02 -5.18 -10.72
N GLY A 203 -9.64 -4.26 -11.48
CA GLY A 203 -10.90 -4.50 -12.19
C GLY A 203 -10.75 -5.57 -13.29
N GLY A 204 -10.78 -6.85 -12.91
CA GLY A 204 -10.18 -7.95 -13.67
C GLY A 204 -10.97 -9.26 -13.79
N LYS A 205 -12.25 -9.28 -13.37
CA LYS A 205 -13.25 -10.35 -13.61
C LYS A 205 -13.16 -11.62 -12.72
N LEU A 206 -14.30 -12.33 -12.69
CA LEU A 206 -14.58 -13.66 -12.11
C LEU A 206 -14.53 -13.78 -10.57
N ASP A 207 -15.73 -13.79 -9.99
CA ASP A 207 -16.05 -14.46 -8.73
C ASP A 207 -17.42 -15.14 -8.94
N GLU A 208 -17.57 -16.39 -8.50
CA GLU A 208 -18.71 -17.26 -8.87
C GLU A 208 -19.31 -17.94 -7.63
N SER A 209 -20.40 -17.37 -7.10
CA SER A 209 -21.34 -18.11 -6.27
C SER A 209 -22.72 -17.43 -6.17
N SER A 210 -23.78 -18.24 -6.18
CA SER A 210 -25.12 -17.97 -5.62
C SER A 210 -25.90 -16.71 -6.06
N LYS A 211 -26.36 -16.63 -7.32
CA LYS A 211 -27.62 -15.92 -7.73
C LYS A 211 -28.14 -16.14 -9.18
N LEU A 212 -27.67 -17.17 -9.89
CA LEU A 212 -27.68 -17.20 -11.36
C LEU A 212 -29.04 -17.16 -12.12
N PRO A 213 -30.17 -17.75 -11.68
CA PRO A 213 -31.37 -17.83 -12.54
C PRO A 213 -31.98 -16.47 -12.90
N ALA A 214 -32.31 -15.65 -11.90
CA ALA A 214 -33.12 -14.45 -12.10
C ALA A 214 -32.40 -13.30 -12.83
N THR A 215 -31.07 -13.31 -12.86
CA THR A 215 -30.26 -12.25 -13.50
C THR A 215 -29.92 -12.59 -14.96
N LEU A 216 -29.82 -13.87 -15.32
CA LEU A 216 -29.67 -14.30 -16.72
C LEU A 216 -30.95 -14.06 -17.51
N GLU A 217 -32.11 -14.41 -16.96
CA GLU A 217 -33.40 -14.23 -17.64
C GLU A 217 -33.69 -12.74 -17.91
N LYS A 218 -33.45 -11.87 -16.92
CA LYS A 218 -33.52 -10.40 -17.06
C LYS A 218 -32.43 -9.77 -17.96
N ARG A 219 -31.53 -10.58 -18.53
CA ARG A 219 -30.55 -10.17 -19.53
C ARG A 219 -30.92 -10.71 -20.92
N ARG A 220 -31.42 -11.95 -20.99
CA ARG A 220 -32.02 -12.59 -22.17
C ARG A 220 -33.22 -11.79 -22.72
N GLN A 221 -34.13 -11.38 -21.84
CA GLN A 221 -35.31 -10.57 -22.19
C GLN A 221 -34.99 -9.19 -22.78
N ARG A 222 -33.73 -8.71 -22.71
CA ARG A 222 -33.28 -7.46 -23.35
C ARG A 222 -32.73 -7.66 -24.76
N PHE A 223 -32.46 -8.91 -25.16
CA PHE A 223 -32.07 -9.27 -26.52
C PHE A 223 -33.24 -9.83 -27.33
N GLU A 224 -34.23 -10.46 -26.68
CA GLU A 224 -35.43 -11.00 -27.35
C GLU A 224 -36.48 -9.92 -27.70
N THR A 225 -36.47 -8.76 -27.02
CA THR A 225 -37.42 -7.65 -27.26
C THR A 225 -37.13 -6.80 -28.51
N GLY A 226 -36.20 -7.22 -29.36
CA GLY A 226 -35.79 -6.50 -30.58
C GLY A 226 -36.48 -6.88 -31.90
N LYS A 227 -37.55 -7.70 -31.90
CA LYS A 227 -38.19 -8.20 -33.14
C LYS A 227 -39.72 -8.28 -33.11
N ALA A 228 -40.41 -7.16 -33.40
CA ALA A 228 -41.77 -7.11 -33.95
C ALA A 228 -42.07 -5.73 -34.59
N GLY A 229 -42.83 -5.70 -35.71
CA GLY A 229 -43.38 -4.46 -36.32
C GLY A 229 -44.64 -3.96 -35.59
N HIS A 230 -45.26 -2.82 -35.89
CA HIS A 230 -45.57 -2.20 -37.20
C HIS A 230 -45.62 -0.64 -37.11
N PRO A 231 -45.99 0.16 -38.17
CA PRO A 231 -45.36 1.47 -38.41
C PRO A 231 -46.29 2.70 -38.42
N SER A 232 -45.71 3.88 -38.56
CA SER A 232 -46.35 5.12 -39.04
C SER A 232 -45.35 6.04 -39.76
N PRO A 233 -45.78 7.03 -40.58
CA PRO A 233 -45.08 7.33 -41.84
C PRO A 233 -44.40 8.71 -41.94
N PHE A 234 -43.70 8.90 -43.08
CA PHE A 234 -42.86 10.05 -43.51
C PHE A 234 -41.53 10.19 -42.73
N SER A 235 -40.40 10.54 -43.34
CA SER A 235 -40.12 11.00 -44.72
C SER A 235 -38.80 10.40 -45.24
N PRO A 236 -38.57 10.20 -46.56
CA PRO A 236 -37.44 9.41 -47.05
C PRO A 236 -36.16 10.22 -47.30
N ARG A 237 -35.00 9.64 -46.95
CA ARG A 237 -33.74 9.90 -47.68
C ARG A 237 -32.71 8.78 -47.48
N ASP A 238 -32.27 8.24 -48.61
CA ASP A 238 -31.00 7.56 -48.91
C ASP A 238 -30.41 6.58 -47.88
N ALA A 239 -30.50 5.29 -48.20
CA ALA A 239 -29.88 4.22 -47.44
C ALA A 239 -28.36 4.15 -47.68
N THR A 240 -27.55 4.59 -46.71
CA THR A 240 -26.19 4.09 -46.57
C THR A 240 -26.24 2.60 -46.24
N PRO A 241 -25.39 1.76 -46.87
CA PRO A 241 -25.28 0.35 -46.48
C PRO A 241 -24.89 0.23 -45.01
N ALA A 242 -25.42 -0.79 -44.33
CA ALA A 242 -24.93 -1.17 -43.00
C ALA A 242 -23.47 -1.60 -43.15
N SER A 243 -22.54 -0.76 -42.68
CA SER A 243 -21.11 -1.05 -42.76
C SER A 243 -20.77 -2.26 -41.90
N ASP A 244 -20.21 -3.30 -42.50
CA ASP A 244 -19.69 -4.47 -41.80
C ASP A 244 -18.71 -4.01 -40.71
N ILE A 245 -19.10 -4.14 -39.45
CA ILE A 245 -18.21 -3.91 -38.31
C ILE A 245 -17.26 -5.11 -38.28
N PRO A 246 -15.95 -4.96 -38.56
CA PRO A 246 -15.08 -6.12 -38.64
C PRO A 246 -14.90 -6.74 -37.26
N GLU A 247 -15.28 -8.00 -37.07
CA GLU A 247 -15.04 -8.77 -35.82
C GLU A 247 -13.55 -9.14 -35.63
N GLY A 248 -12.64 -8.37 -36.20
CA GLY A 248 -11.19 -8.55 -36.12
C GLY A 248 -10.53 -7.63 -35.09
N PRO A 249 -9.30 -7.94 -34.64
CA PRO A 249 -8.53 -7.04 -33.79
C PRO A 249 -8.25 -5.71 -34.52
N VAL A 250 -8.58 -4.59 -33.86
CA VAL A 250 -8.41 -3.24 -34.42
C VAL A 250 -6.91 -2.94 -34.61
N VAL A 251 -6.42 -3.05 -35.84
CA VAL A 251 -5.04 -2.69 -36.20
C VAL A 251 -4.88 -1.17 -36.09
N GLY A 252 -3.93 -0.73 -35.27
CA GLY A 252 -3.70 0.69 -35.04
C GLY A 252 -3.03 1.42 -36.21
N THR A 253 -3.33 2.70 -36.38
CA THR A 253 -2.72 3.56 -37.41
C THR A 253 -1.93 4.74 -36.85
N CYS A 254 -2.03 5.03 -35.54
CA CYS A 254 -1.30 6.12 -34.85
C CYS A 254 0.22 6.00 -35.05
N GLN A 255 0.87 7.09 -35.48
CA GLN A 255 2.33 7.14 -35.67
C GLN A 255 3.08 7.81 -34.51
N ASP A 256 2.37 8.41 -33.56
CA ASP A 256 2.95 9.11 -32.42
C ASP A 256 3.75 8.13 -31.54
N LEU A 257 4.96 8.50 -31.12
CA LEU A 257 5.75 7.65 -30.23
C LEU A 257 5.27 7.77 -28.79
N GLU A 258 4.92 8.98 -28.35
CA GLU A 258 4.46 9.33 -27.01
C GLU A 258 2.93 9.52 -27.04
N LYS A 259 2.19 8.87 -26.13
CA LYS A 259 0.72 8.86 -26.06
C LYS A 259 0.29 8.56 -24.63
N GLY A 260 -0.52 9.40 -23.99
CA GLY A 260 -1.03 9.15 -22.63
C GLY A 260 -1.84 7.85 -22.49
N TYR A 261 -1.89 7.26 -21.30
CA TYR A 261 -2.72 6.08 -21.02
C TYR A 261 -4.21 6.47 -20.96
N LEU A 262 -5.04 5.80 -21.76
CA LEU A 262 -6.48 6.06 -21.83
C LEU A 262 -7.25 5.06 -20.98
N ARG A 263 -8.30 5.50 -20.27
CA ARG A 263 -9.27 4.59 -19.63
C ARG A 263 -10.40 4.32 -20.62
N LEU A 264 -10.23 3.31 -21.46
CA LEU A 264 -11.17 2.96 -22.51
C LEU A 264 -12.50 2.45 -21.94
N THR A 265 -13.56 3.23 -22.14
CA THR A 265 -14.97 2.87 -21.87
C THR A 265 -15.69 2.31 -23.11
N GLU A 266 -15.11 2.52 -24.29
CA GLU A 266 -15.64 2.18 -25.61
C GLU A 266 -14.53 1.51 -26.45
N PRO A 267 -14.86 0.83 -27.57
CA PRO A 267 -13.87 0.32 -28.50
C PRO A 267 -12.95 1.46 -29.01
N PRO A 268 -11.62 1.35 -28.88
CA PRO A 268 -10.70 2.38 -29.30
C PRO A 268 -10.66 2.49 -30.83
N ARG A 269 -10.67 3.73 -31.34
CA ARG A 269 -10.60 3.99 -32.79
C ARG A 269 -9.19 3.73 -33.34
N PRO A 270 -9.02 3.22 -34.57
CA PRO A 270 -7.71 2.82 -35.12
C PRO A 270 -6.64 3.91 -35.02
N GLU A 271 -7.03 5.16 -35.23
CA GLU A 271 -6.16 6.35 -35.24
C GLU A 271 -5.61 6.69 -33.85
N THR A 272 -6.19 6.11 -32.79
CA THR A 272 -5.74 6.28 -31.40
C THR A 272 -4.81 5.17 -30.92
N VAL A 273 -4.56 4.15 -31.74
CA VAL A 273 -3.79 2.94 -31.36
C VAL A 273 -2.53 2.85 -32.23
N ARG A 274 -1.37 2.60 -31.63
CA ARG A 274 -0.09 2.50 -32.36
C ARG A 274 0.14 1.07 -32.88
N PRO A 275 0.49 0.86 -34.16
CA PRO A 275 0.81 -0.47 -34.68
C PRO A 275 2.17 -0.97 -34.20
N LEU A 276 2.41 -2.28 -34.31
CA LEU A 276 3.63 -2.95 -33.82
C LEU A 276 4.97 -2.29 -34.22
N PRO A 277 5.17 -1.76 -35.46
CA PRO A 277 6.42 -1.07 -35.81
C PRO A 277 6.63 0.25 -35.05
N VAL A 278 5.54 0.95 -34.72
CA VAL A 278 5.57 2.18 -33.92
C VAL A 278 5.79 1.83 -32.45
N LEU A 279 5.09 0.82 -31.93
CA LEU A 279 5.28 0.33 -30.55
C LEU A 279 6.73 -0.12 -30.28
N ARG A 280 7.39 -0.76 -31.25
CA ARG A 280 8.82 -1.12 -31.14
C ARG A 280 9.70 0.14 -30.99
N LYS A 281 9.48 1.19 -31.80
CA LYS A 281 10.16 2.49 -31.65
C LYS A 281 9.86 3.17 -30.32
N THR A 282 8.59 3.16 -29.87
CA THR A 282 8.19 3.69 -28.56
C THR A 282 8.95 2.97 -27.44
N LEU A 283 9.05 1.64 -27.45
CA LEU A 283 9.76 0.92 -26.39
C LEU A 283 11.21 1.40 -26.25
N ASP A 284 11.92 1.59 -27.37
CA ASP A 284 13.31 2.05 -27.35
C ASP A 284 13.44 3.52 -26.94
N LEU A 285 12.48 4.38 -27.31
CA LEU A 285 12.36 5.74 -26.77
C LEU A 285 12.16 5.73 -25.24
N LEU A 286 11.30 4.86 -24.70
CA LEU A 286 11.05 4.77 -23.26
C LEU A 286 12.27 4.24 -22.49
N LYS A 287 13.02 3.27 -23.04
CA LYS A 287 14.30 2.83 -22.46
C LYS A 287 15.29 4.01 -22.36
N MET A 288 15.40 4.81 -23.41
CA MET A 288 16.30 5.97 -23.46
C MET A 288 15.86 7.06 -22.48
N LYS A 289 14.59 7.45 -22.50
CA LYS A 289 14.03 8.47 -21.59
C LYS A 289 14.13 8.04 -20.13
N TRP A 290 13.87 6.78 -19.80
CA TRP A 290 14.06 6.29 -18.43
C TRP A 290 15.50 6.43 -17.95
N LYS A 291 16.47 5.99 -18.76
CA LYS A 291 17.90 6.07 -18.45
C LYS A 291 18.40 7.52 -18.28
N ASN A 292 17.85 8.45 -19.04
CA ASN A 292 18.31 9.86 -19.07
C ASN A 292 17.56 10.77 -18.08
N GLU A 293 16.25 10.55 -17.89
CA GLU A 293 15.34 11.47 -17.17
C GLU A 293 14.84 10.89 -15.84
N ASN A 294 14.87 9.56 -15.66
CA ASN A 294 14.41 8.83 -14.45
C ASN A 294 12.97 9.20 -13.98
N ASN A 295 12.16 9.78 -14.86
CA ASN A 295 10.82 10.29 -14.56
C ASN A 295 9.80 9.15 -14.51
N TYR A 296 9.62 8.56 -13.32
CA TYR A 296 8.74 7.40 -13.14
C TYR A 296 7.27 7.68 -13.50
N SER A 297 6.74 8.87 -13.19
CA SER A 297 5.34 9.20 -13.48
C SER A 297 5.04 9.12 -14.98
N TYR A 298 5.88 9.78 -15.79
CA TYR A 298 5.81 9.73 -17.25
C TYR A 298 6.07 8.31 -17.79
N ILE A 299 7.12 7.63 -17.32
CA ILE A 299 7.48 6.29 -17.82
C ILE A 299 6.38 5.25 -17.51
N CYS A 300 5.79 5.32 -16.32
CA CYS A 300 4.67 4.46 -15.91
C CYS A 300 3.44 4.65 -16.81
N ASP A 301 3.03 5.90 -17.06
CA ASP A 301 1.94 6.24 -17.99
C ASP A 301 2.23 5.74 -19.42
N GLN A 302 3.43 5.98 -19.94
CA GLN A 302 3.76 5.58 -21.30
C GLN A 302 3.86 4.05 -21.47
N PHE A 303 4.36 3.32 -20.47
CA PHE A 303 4.31 1.86 -20.50
C PHE A 303 2.90 1.29 -20.29
N LYS A 304 2.00 1.96 -19.56
CA LYS A 304 0.57 1.62 -19.51
C LYS A 304 -0.07 1.76 -20.89
N SER A 305 0.17 2.90 -21.53
CA SER A 305 -0.27 3.21 -22.90
C SER A 305 0.23 2.19 -23.94
N LEU A 306 1.52 1.82 -23.89
CA LEU A 306 2.12 0.82 -24.79
C LEU A 306 1.56 -0.59 -24.55
N ARG A 307 1.38 -1.01 -23.30
CA ARG A 307 0.76 -2.31 -22.96
C ARG A 307 -0.73 -2.36 -23.31
N GLN A 308 -1.43 -1.23 -23.23
CA GLN A 308 -2.81 -1.09 -23.68
C GLN A 308 -2.92 -1.30 -25.19
N ASP A 309 -2.11 -0.62 -26.00
CA ASP A 309 -2.15 -0.76 -27.46
C ASP A 309 -1.87 -2.21 -27.91
N LEU A 310 -0.94 -2.90 -27.24
CA LEU A 310 -0.69 -4.34 -27.44
C LEU A 310 -1.90 -5.21 -27.07
N THR A 311 -2.57 -4.89 -25.96
CA THR A 311 -3.77 -5.63 -25.48
C THR A 311 -4.95 -5.45 -26.44
N VAL A 312 -5.20 -4.22 -26.89
CA VAL A 312 -6.26 -3.83 -27.84
C VAL A 312 -6.10 -4.53 -29.18
N GLN A 313 -4.87 -4.59 -29.70
CA GLN A 313 -4.56 -5.29 -30.95
C GLN A 313 -4.43 -6.83 -30.77
N HIS A 314 -4.67 -7.35 -29.56
CA HIS A 314 -4.48 -8.76 -29.19
C HIS A 314 -3.06 -9.31 -29.48
N ILE A 315 -2.04 -8.44 -29.55
CA ILE A 315 -0.66 -8.80 -29.89
C ILE A 315 -0.01 -9.53 -28.72
N LYS A 316 0.29 -10.81 -28.91
CA LYS A 316 0.94 -11.69 -27.92
C LYS A 316 2.15 -12.37 -28.56
N ASN A 317 3.31 -11.72 -28.47
CA ASN A 317 4.58 -12.22 -29.02
C ASN A 317 5.76 -11.95 -28.05
N ASP A 318 6.97 -12.24 -28.52
CA ASP A 318 8.26 -11.91 -27.89
C ASP A 318 8.29 -10.48 -27.32
N PHE A 319 7.86 -9.52 -28.15
CA PHE A 319 7.89 -8.11 -27.83
C PHE A 319 6.88 -7.74 -26.75
N THR A 320 5.69 -8.36 -26.75
CA THR A 320 4.72 -8.22 -25.67
C THR A 320 5.33 -8.66 -24.34
N VAL A 321 6.01 -9.81 -24.29
CA VAL A 321 6.69 -10.28 -23.06
C VAL A 321 7.73 -9.24 -22.60
N VAL A 322 8.65 -8.85 -23.48
CA VAL A 322 9.71 -7.86 -23.17
C VAL A 322 9.15 -6.53 -22.66
N ALA A 323 8.06 -6.03 -23.26
CA ALA A 323 7.41 -4.79 -22.84
C ALA A 323 6.82 -4.89 -21.41
N TYR A 324 6.18 -6.00 -21.07
CA TYR A 324 5.67 -6.25 -19.72
C TYR A 324 6.78 -6.48 -18.70
N GLU A 325 7.84 -7.22 -19.06
CA GLU A 325 8.98 -7.44 -18.17
C GLU A 325 9.72 -6.14 -17.82
N ILE A 326 10.00 -5.28 -18.81
CA ILE A 326 10.73 -4.03 -18.58
C ILE A 326 9.92 -3.11 -17.66
N HIS A 327 8.60 -2.99 -17.90
CA HIS A 327 7.76 -2.18 -17.01
C HIS A 327 7.69 -2.76 -15.58
N ALA A 328 7.60 -4.09 -15.44
CA ALA A 328 7.60 -4.75 -14.14
C ALA A 328 8.90 -4.52 -13.38
N ARG A 329 10.06 -4.59 -14.05
CA ARG A 329 11.38 -4.29 -13.46
C ARG A 329 11.50 -2.84 -13.04
N ILE A 330 11.05 -1.90 -13.87
CA ILE A 330 10.99 -0.46 -13.57
C ILE A 330 10.08 -0.17 -12.36
N ALA A 331 8.94 -0.85 -12.26
CA ALA A 331 8.03 -0.73 -11.11
C ALA A 331 8.67 -1.25 -9.81
N LEU A 332 9.41 -2.37 -9.85
CA LEU A 332 10.20 -2.85 -8.71
C LEU A 332 11.29 -1.86 -8.27
N GLU A 333 12.03 -1.28 -9.22
CA GLU A 333 13.07 -0.27 -8.97
C GLU A 333 12.53 1.00 -8.27
N LYS A 334 11.22 1.24 -8.28
CA LYS A 334 10.54 2.35 -7.60
C LYS A 334 9.57 1.92 -6.50
N GLY A 335 9.54 0.64 -6.13
CA GLY A 335 8.66 0.11 -5.07
C GLY A 335 7.17 0.07 -5.41
N ASP A 336 6.78 0.28 -6.67
CA ASP A 336 5.38 0.22 -7.12
C ASP A 336 4.93 -1.24 -7.32
N LEU A 337 4.67 -1.90 -6.19
CA LEU A 337 4.14 -3.26 -6.16
C LEU A 337 2.76 -3.39 -6.84
N GLY A 338 2.02 -2.28 -7.00
CA GLY A 338 0.72 -2.27 -7.68
C GLY A 338 0.86 -2.44 -9.19
N GLU A 339 1.75 -1.70 -9.82
CA GLU A 339 2.08 -1.85 -11.24
C GLU A 339 2.89 -3.12 -11.53
N TYR A 340 3.81 -3.48 -10.63
CA TYR A 340 4.48 -4.78 -10.72
C TYR A 340 3.47 -5.93 -10.72
N ASN A 341 2.50 -5.98 -9.78
CA ASN A 341 1.53 -7.08 -9.71
C ASN A 341 0.61 -7.14 -10.94
N GLN A 342 0.18 -6.00 -11.48
CA GLN A 342 -0.55 -5.95 -12.75
C GLN A 342 0.25 -6.56 -13.90
N CYS A 343 1.55 -6.26 -13.98
CA CYS A 343 2.43 -6.81 -15.02
C CYS A 343 2.71 -8.30 -14.79
N GLN A 344 3.00 -8.71 -13.55
CA GLN A 344 3.21 -10.09 -13.12
C GLN A 344 2.02 -10.99 -13.53
N THR A 345 0.79 -10.52 -13.27
CA THR A 345 -0.44 -11.24 -13.60
C THR A 345 -0.56 -11.52 -15.09
N GLN A 346 -0.26 -10.54 -15.94
CA GLN A 346 -0.28 -10.70 -17.40
C GLN A 346 0.89 -11.55 -17.90
N LEU A 347 2.08 -11.42 -17.32
CA LEU A 347 3.23 -12.27 -17.62
C LEU A 347 2.94 -13.75 -17.35
N ARG A 348 2.21 -14.11 -16.28
CA ARG A 348 1.76 -15.51 -16.04
C ARG A 348 0.91 -16.05 -17.20
N ALA A 349 0.08 -15.21 -17.83
CA ALA A 349 -0.72 -15.60 -19.00
C ALA A 349 0.11 -15.69 -20.29
N LEU A 350 1.12 -14.82 -20.46
CA LEU A 350 2.03 -14.83 -21.62
C LEU A 350 3.01 -16.02 -21.58
N TYR A 351 3.59 -16.34 -20.41
CA TYR A 351 4.52 -17.48 -20.28
C TYR A 351 3.85 -18.83 -20.55
N LYS A 352 2.54 -18.98 -20.27
CA LYS A 352 1.77 -20.19 -20.67
C LYS A 352 1.73 -20.41 -22.19
N GLN A 353 1.96 -19.38 -23.00
CA GLN A 353 2.06 -19.44 -24.47
C GLN A 353 3.50 -19.69 -24.95
N LYS A 354 4.48 -19.86 -24.04
CA LYS A 354 5.90 -20.17 -24.32
C LYS A 354 6.62 -19.15 -25.23
N LEU A 355 6.22 -17.89 -25.17
CA LEU A 355 6.71 -16.77 -26.01
C LEU A 355 8.12 -16.25 -25.64
N GLY A 356 8.96 -17.07 -25.00
CA GLY A 356 10.27 -16.67 -24.47
C GLY A 356 10.20 -15.82 -23.20
N GLY A 357 11.19 -14.93 -23.02
CA GLY A 357 11.36 -14.11 -21.82
C GLY A 357 12.00 -14.84 -20.64
N HIS A 358 11.78 -14.34 -19.43
CA HIS A 358 12.46 -14.75 -18.19
C HIS A 358 11.49 -15.37 -17.17
N PRO A 359 10.79 -16.48 -17.49
CA PRO A 359 9.74 -17.04 -16.63
C PRO A 359 10.24 -17.40 -15.23
N ALA A 360 11.46 -17.95 -15.10
CA ALA A 360 12.06 -18.32 -13.81
C ALA A 360 12.38 -17.13 -12.90
N GLU A 361 12.65 -15.94 -13.47
CA GLU A 361 12.85 -14.70 -12.73
C GLU A 361 11.52 -14.22 -12.13
N PHE A 362 10.50 -14.07 -12.98
CA PHE A 362 9.18 -13.59 -12.56
C PHE A 362 8.37 -14.57 -11.73
N LEU A 363 8.68 -15.87 -11.81
CA LEU A 363 8.16 -16.91 -10.91
C LEU A 363 8.77 -16.79 -9.51
N ALA A 364 10.07 -16.54 -9.40
CA ALA A 364 10.73 -16.24 -8.12
C ALA A 364 10.15 -14.95 -7.50
N TYR A 365 10.01 -13.88 -8.29
CA TYR A 365 9.38 -12.64 -7.83
C TYR A 365 7.92 -12.82 -7.39
N ARG A 366 7.14 -13.73 -8.01
CA ARG A 366 5.78 -14.07 -7.56
C ARG A 366 5.78 -14.78 -6.20
N ILE A 367 6.74 -15.68 -5.96
CA ILE A 367 6.91 -16.34 -4.66
C ILE A 367 7.28 -15.31 -3.59
N LEU A 368 8.28 -14.45 -3.84
CA LEU A 368 8.67 -13.37 -2.92
C LEU A 368 7.51 -12.38 -2.65
N TYR A 369 6.70 -12.06 -3.67
CA TYR A 369 5.52 -11.20 -3.51
C TYR A 369 4.45 -11.82 -2.59
N PHE A 370 4.24 -13.13 -2.61
CA PHE A 370 3.31 -13.79 -1.68
C PHE A 370 3.89 -14.04 -0.28
N ILE A 371 5.21 -14.01 -0.12
CA ILE A 371 5.83 -13.85 1.20
C ILE A 371 5.54 -12.43 1.73
N TYR A 372 5.70 -11.39 0.89
CA TYR A 372 5.38 -10.02 1.26
C TYR A 372 3.90 -9.84 1.67
N THR A 373 2.94 -10.24 0.82
CA THR A 373 1.50 -10.07 1.11
C THR A 373 0.93 -11.07 2.12
N CYS A 374 1.73 -12.04 2.58
CA CYS A 374 1.32 -13.13 3.46
C CYS A 374 0.15 -14.01 2.92
N SER A 375 -0.13 -13.99 1.61
CA SER A 375 -1.21 -14.80 1.02
C SER A 375 -0.84 -16.29 0.99
N ARG A 376 -1.32 -17.02 2.00
CA ARG A 376 -1.13 -18.48 2.11
C ARG A 376 -1.79 -19.24 0.94
N THR A 377 -2.95 -18.78 0.47
CA THR A 377 -3.70 -19.43 -0.61
C THR A 377 -2.97 -19.32 -1.95
N ASP A 378 -2.68 -18.10 -2.40
CA ASP A 378 -1.95 -17.89 -3.67
C ASP A 378 -0.55 -18.55 -3.66
N MET A 379 0.09 -18.60 -2.48
CA MET A 379 1.37 -19.29 -2.32
C MET A 379 1.22 -20.80 -2.51
N ASN A 380 0.19 -21.43 -1.92
CA ASN A 380 -0.08 -22.86 -2.10
C ASN A 380 -0.44 -23.17 -3.57
N ASP A 381 -1.23 -22.33 -4.23
CA ASP A 381 -1.58 -22.48 -5.63
C ASP A 381 -0.33 -22.41 -6.53
N VAL A 382 0.60 -21.47 -6.27
CA VAL A 382 1.89 -21.43 -6.97
C VAL A 382 2.72 -22.68 -6.71
N LEU A 383 2.78 -23.18 -5.47
CA LEU A 383 3.56 -24.37 -5.13
C LEU A 383 3.02 -25.65 -5.78
N ALA A 384 1.71 -25.71 -6.05
CA ALA A 384 1.06 -26.75 -6.85
C ALA A 384 1.35 -26.61 -8.36
N ASP A 385 1.37 -25.38 -8.89
CA ASP A 385 1.77 -25.07 -10.28
C ASP A 385 3.26 -25.39 -10.57
N LEU A 386 4.15 -25.47 -9.56
CA LEU A 386 5.61 -25.62 -9.77
C LEU A 386 6.04 -27.01 -10.27
N THR A 387 6.59 -27.05 -11.49
CA THR A 387 7.20 -28.27 -12.05
C THR A 387 8.55 -28.58 -11.38
N PRO A 388 9.09 -29.82 -11.53
CA PRO A 388 10.45 -30.14 -11.11
C PRO A 388 11.51 -29.25 -11.79
N THR A 389 11.30 -28.89 -13.06
CA THR A 389 12.20 -28.05 -13.85
C THR A 389 12.26 -26.61 -13.36
N ASP A 390 11.15 -26.07 -12.83
CA ASP A 390 11.16 -24.74 -12.20
C ASP A 390 12.00 -24.76 -10.93
N LYS A 391 11.90 -25.84 -10.14
CA LYS A 391 12.60 -25.99 -8.85
C LYS A 391 14.12 -26.12 -8.99
N THR A 392 14.66 -26.42 -10.18
CA THR A 392 16.12 -26.40 -10.43
C THR A 392 16.66 -25.02 -10.81
N GLN A 393 15.80 -24.05 -11.14
CA GLN A 393 16.24 -22.70 -11.54
C GLN A 393 16.79 -21.91 -10.34
N PRO A 394 17.97 -21.26 -10.43
CA PRO A 394 18.59 -20.60 -9.28
C PRO A 394 17.71 -19.56 -8.57
N SER A 395 16.97 -18.74 -9.33
CA SER A 395 16.05 -17.73 -8.79
C SER A 395 14.87 -18.35 -8.05
N VAL A 396 14.25 -19.38 -8.62
CA VAL A 396 13.10 -20.08 -8.02
C VAL A 396 13.54 -20.85 -6.77
N LYS A 397 14.69 -21.52 -6.85
CA LYS A 397 15.33 -22.19 -5.70
C LYS A 397 15.59 -21.20 -4.56
N HIS A 398 16.20 -20.05 -4.83
CA HIS A 398 16.41 -18.99 -3.83
C HIS A 398 15.09 -18.56 -3.16
N ALA A 399 14.05 -18.22 -3.94
CA ALA A 399 12.77 -17.79 -3.39
C ALA A 399 12.06 -18.89 -2.56
N LEU A 400 12.21 -20.16 -2.95
CA LEU A 400 11.75 -21.32 -2.16
C LEU A 400 12.55 -21.50 -0.87
N GLU A 401 13.87 -21.25 -0.90
CA GLU A 401 14.71 -21.30 0.29
C GLU A 401 14.38 -20.14 1.24
N VAL A 402 14.13 -18.92 0.76
CA VAL A 402 13.65 -17.77 1.56
C VAL A 402 12.33 -18.10 2.25
N ARG A 403 11.36 -18.67 1.51
CA ARG A 403 10.11 -19.19 2.09
C ARG A 403 10.39 -20.22 3.19
N SER A 404 11.34 -21.13 2.97
CA SER A 404 11.65 -22.20 3.93
C SER A 404 12.34 -21.68 5.20
N SER A 405 13.24 -20.69 5.10
CA SER A 405 13.91 -20.11 6.26
C SER A 405 12.91 -19.37 7.14
N LEU A 406 11.99 -18.61 6.55
CA LEU A 406 10.92 -17.92 7.28
C LEU A 406 9.94 -18.90 7.95
N ALA A 407 9.49 -19.93 7.24
CA ALA A 407 8.59 -20.96 7.80
C ALA A 407 9.24 -21.79 8.93
N LEU A 408 10.58 -21.84 9.00
CA LEU A 408 11.34 -22.49 10.07
C LEU A 408 11.78 -21.51 11.19
N GLY A 409 11.55 -20.20 11.04
CA GLY A 409 12.07 -19.17 11.96
C GLY A 409 13.59 -18.99 11.92
N ASN A 410 14.26 -19.48 10.87
CA ASN A 410 15.71 -19.42 10.69
C ASN A 410 16.12 -18.06 10.11
N TYR A 411 16.26 -17.07 10.99
CA TYR A 411 16.68 -15.71 10.62
C TYR A 411 18.09 -15.67 10.01
N HIS A 412 19.04 -16.44 10.56
CA HIS A 412 20.41 -16.54 10.04
C HIS A 412 20.45 -16.83 8.54
N LYS A 413 19.77 -17.91 8.12
CA LYS A 413 19.68 -18.27 6.70
C LYS A 413 18.86 -17.26 5.89
N PHE A 414 17.82 -16.67 6.48
CA PHE A 414 17.05 -15.62 5.80
C PHE A 414 17.92 -14.39 5.46
N PHE A 415 18.75 -13.91 6.39
CA PHE A 415 19.61 -12.75 6.13
C PHE A 415 20.78 -13.07 5.18
N GLN A 416 21.34 -14.29 5.23
CA GLN A 416 22.27 -14.76 4.19
C GLN A 416 21.63 -14.74 2.79
N LEU A 417 20.39 -15.25 2.65
CA LEU A 417 19.66 -15.24 1.39
C LEU A 417 19.29 -13.82 0.95
N TYR A 418 18.93 -12.93 1.88
CA TYR A 418 18.65 -11.52 1.59
C TYR A 418 19.88 -10.80 1.00
N LEU A 419 21.06 -10.98 1.60
CA LEU A 419 22.29 -10.39 1.08
C LEU A 419 22.69 -10.96 -0.29
N ASP A 420 22.39 -12.25 -0.55
CA ASP A 420 22.68 -12.94 -1.81
C ASP A 420 21.46 -13.07 -2.74
N THR A 421 20.57 -12.06 -2.76
CA THR A 421 19.34 -12.12 -3.56
C THR A 421 19.61 -11.97 -5.07
N PRO A 422 19.14 -12.90 -5.93
CA PRO A 422 19.37 -12.82 -7.37
C PRO A 422 18.48 -11.78 -8.07
N ASN A 423 19.02 -11.21 -9.14
CA ASN A 423 18.35 -10.24 -10.01
C ASN A 423 17.76 -9.05 -9.21
N MET A 424 16.51 -8.66 -9.46
CA MET A 424 15.83 -7.55 -8.77
C MET A 424 14.99 -8.02 -7.57
N GLY A 425 15.20 -9.26 -7.08
CA GLY A 425 14.44 -9.80 -5.96
C GLY A 425 14.61 -9.02 -4.66
N ALA A 426 15.74 -8.32 -4.50
CA ALA A 426 16.05 -7.51 -3.33
C ALA A 426 14.96 -6.46 -3.06
N TYR A 427 14.50 -5.73 -4.09
CA TYR A 427 13.42 -4.74 -3.96
C TYR A 427 12.09 -5.33 -3.45
N ILE A 428 11.86 -6.64 -3.58
CA ILE A 428 10.67 -7.31 -3.02
C ILE A 428 10.93 -7.74 -1.57
N MET A 429 12.16 -8.15 -1.24
CA MET A 429 12.56 -8.52 0.12
C MET A 429 12.69 -7.31 1.03
N ASP A 430 13.19 -6.17 0.53
CA ASP A 430 13.24 -4.88 1.23
C ASP A 430 11.86 -4.49 1.80
N MET A 431 10.77 -4.84 1.10
CA MET A 431 9.39 -4.54 1.49
C MET A 431 8.89 -5.34 2.71
N PHE A 432 9.61 -6.38 3.14
CA PHE A 432 9.31 -7.11 4.39
C PHE A 432 10.51 -7.33 5.32
N VAL A 433 11.74 -6.99 4.93
CA VAL A 433 12.94 -7.19 5.76
C VAL A 433 12.82 -6.57 7.16
N VAL A 434 12.13 -5.44 7.30
CA VAL A 434 11.87 -4.76 8.58
C VAL A 434 11.11 -5.63 9.58
N ARG A 435 10.00 -6.26 9.17
CA ARG A 435 9.20 -7.11 10.08
C ARG A 435 9.92 -8.40 10.45
N GLU A 436 10.75 -8.94 9.54
CA GLU A 436 11.58 -10.12 9.83
C GLU A 436 12.78 -9.77 10.74
N ARG A 437 13.41 -8.58 10.58
CA ARG A 437 14.40 -8.03 11.53
C ARG A 437 13.79 -7.94 12.94
N LEU A 438 12.55 -7.47 13.08
CA LEU A 438 11.84 -7.43 14.37
C LEU A 438 11.50 -8.83 14.93
N ALA A 439 11.12 -9.79 14.08
CA ALA A 439 10.87 -11.17 14.50
C ALA A 439 12.14 -11.88 14.99
N ALA A 440 13.27 -11.61 14.33
CA ALA A 440 14.59 -12.08 14.75
C ALA A 440 15.01 -11.44 16.08
N LEU A 441 14.93 -10.11 16.22
CA LEU A 441 15.27 -9.38 17.46
C LEU A 441 14.43 -9.84 18.66
N ALA A 442 13.12 -10.01 18.50
CA ALA A 442 12.25 -10.55 19.55
C ALA A 442 12.65 -11.98 19.98
N THR A 443 13.23 -12.76 19.06
CA THR A 443 13.76 -14.10 19.34
C THR A 443 15.12 -14.05 20.02
N MET A 444 16.03 -13.19 19.54
CA MET A 444 17.33 -12.93 20.16
C MET A 444 17.19 -12.45 21.61
N CYS A 445 16.25 -11.53 21.90
CA CYS A 445 16.03 -11.02 23.25
C CYS A 445 15.51 -12.07 24.25
N ARG A 446 15.02 -13.22 23.78
CA ARG A 446 14.66 -14.37 24.62
C ARG A 446 15.81 -15.37 24.80
N ALA A 447 16.67 -15.51 23.80
CA ALA A 447 17.81 -16.41 23.82
C ALA A 447 19.01 -15.81 24.60
N TYR A 448 19.37 -14.57 24.28
CA TYR A 448 20.48 -13.85 24.91
C TYR A 448 19.94 -13.02 26.08
N LYS A 449 20.11 -13.53 27.30
CA LYS A 449 19.40 -13.05 28.50
C LYS A 449 20.03 -11.83 29.21
N GLN A 450 21.23 -11.39 28.80
CA GLN A 450 21.95 -10.28 29.44
C GLN A 450 22.18 -9.14 28.43
N ASP A 451 23.19 -9.31 27.58
CA ASP A 451 23.52 -8.40 26.49
C ASP A 451 23.91 -9.16 25.20
N VAL A 452 23.99 -8.42 24.09
CA VAL A 452 24.49 -8.89 22.78
C VAL A 452 25.34 -7.78 22.16
N LYS A 453 26.46 -8.10 21.50
CA LYS A 453 27.26 -7.09 20.78
C LYS A 453 26.48 -6.51 19.60
N ILE A 454 26.55 -5.19 19.41
CA ILE A 454 25.98 -4.51 18.24
C ILE A 454 26.56 -5.08 16.94
N ARG A 455 27.86 -5.38 16.92
CA ARG A 455 28.53 -6.00 15.76
C ARG A 455 27.89 -7.32 15.33
N PHE A 456 27.53 -8.18 16.29
CA PHE A 456 26.83 -9.43 15.99
C PHE A 456 25.43 -9.17 15.44
N LEU A 457 24.65 -8.27 16.05
CA LEU A 457 23.32 -7.91 15.53
C LEU A 457 23.38 -7.30 14.12
N THR A 458 24.44 -6.54 13.83
CA THR A 458 24.68 -5.92 12.52
C THR A 458 24.90 -6.96 11.44
N GLU A 459 25.80 -7.91 11.69
CA GLU A 459 26.15 -8.99 10.74
C GLU A 459 25.01 -10.02 10.59
N GLU A 460 24.37 -10.43 11.70
CA GLU A 460 23.34 -11.47 11.74
C GLU A 460 21.98 -11.02 11.16
N LEU A 461 21.71 -9.71 11.13
CA LEU A 461 20.45 -9.12 10.63
C LEU A 461 20.64 -8.33 9.32
N GLY A 462 21.81 -8.45 8.69
CA GLY A 462 22.12 -7.85 7.40
C GLY A 462 21.96 -6.33 7.37
N PHE A 463 22.52 -5.63 8.37
CA PHE A 463 22.68 -4.17 8.37
C PHE A 463 23.99 -3.78 7.66
N GLU A 464 24.02 -2.63 7.00
CA GLU A 464 25.20 -2.12 6.29
C GLU A 464 26.23 -1.50 7.25
N SER A 465 25.81 -1.09 8.45
CA SER A 465 26.69 -0.60 9.50
C SER A 465 26.12 -0.78 10.92
N ASP A 466 27.01 -0.82 11.91
CA ASP A 466 26.66 -0.80 13.33
C ASP A 466 25.80 0.44 13.70
N GLN A 467 25.96 1.56 12.98
CA GLN A 467 25.14 2.76 13.15
C GLN A 467 23.71 2.58 12.62
N GLU A 468 23.51 1.94 11.46
CA GLU A 468 22.16 1.57 10.96
C GLU A 468 21.46 0.64 11.95
N CYS A 469 22.20 -0.32 12.52
CA CYS A 469 21.68 -1.24 13.53
C CYS A 469 21.21 -0.51 14.81
N VAL A 470 22.03 0.37 15.36
CA VAL A 470 21.66 1.19 16.54
C VAL A 470 20.47 2.12 16.24
N GLN A 471 20.46 2.79 15.08
CA GLN A 471 19.34 3.64 14.66
C GLN A 471 18.03 2.83 14.58
N PHE A 472 18.04 1.69 13.90
CA PHE A 472 16.87 0.83 13.78
C PHE A 472 16.34 0.33 15.13
N LEU A 473 17.24 -0.02 16.06
CA LEU A 473 16.86 -0.41 17.43
C LEU A 473 16.18 0.75 18.18
N CYS A 474 16.70 1.97 18.06
CA CYS A 474 16.11 3.16 18.67
C CYS A 474 14.76 3.55 18.06
N GLU A 475 14.63 3.55 16.73
CA GLU A 475 13.37 3.82 16.02
C GLU A 475 12.26 2.84 16.40
N ASN A 476 12.62 1.58 16.69
CA ASN A 476 11.69 0.55 17.16
C ASN A 476 11.56 0.50 18.70
N GLY A 477 11.96 1.57 19.39
CA GLY A 477 11.60 1.84 20.79
C GLY A 477 12.66 1.45 21.83
N ALA A 478 13.88 1.07 21.45
CA ALA A 478 14.95 0.80 22.43
C ALA A 478 15.63 2.10 22.90
N PRO A 479 15.58 2.45 24.21
CA PRO A 479 16.24 3.65 24.72
C PRO A 479 17.77 3.62 24.54
N GLN A 480 18.37 4.77 24.23
CA GLN A 480 19.83 4.94 24.12
C GLN A 480 20.60 4.54 25.40
N GLN A 481 19.92 4.56 26.55
CA GLN A 481 20.45 4.11 27.86
C GLN A 481 20.68 2.60 27.95
N LEU A 482 20.33 1.82 26.92
CA LEU A 482 20.48 0.37 26.87
C LEU A 482 21.63 -0.11 25.98
N PHE A 483 22.48 0.82 25.55
CA PHE A 483 23.72 0.58 24.83
C PHE A 483 24.89 0.83 25.80
N GLU A 484 25.57 -0.22 26.21
CA GLU A 484 26.74 -0.16 27.10
C GLU A 484 28.01 -0.27 26.27
N GLU A 485 28.89 0.73 26.34
CA GLU A 485 30.24 0.63 25.79
C GLU A 485 31.14 -0.18 26.74
N LYS A 486 31.85 -1.17 26.19
CA LYS A 486 32.76 -2.06 26.93
C LYS A 486 34.05 -2.23 26.12
N ASP A 487 35.11 -2.70 26.76
CA ASP A 487 36.44 -2.90 26.15
C ASP A 487 36.42 -3.76 24.88
N ASP A 488 35.37 -4.58 24.70
CA ASP A 488 35.19 -5.47 23.55
C ASP A 488 34.06 -5.07 22.59
N GLY A 489 33.63 -3.80 22.64
CA GLY A 489 32.69 -3.14 21.74
C GLY A 489 31.36 -2.73 22.39
N VAL A 490 30.54 -1.98 21.65
CA VAL A 490 29.20 -1.58 22.11
C VAL A 490 28.27 -2.79 22.22
N ARG A 491 27.59 -2.91 23.36
CA ARG A 491 26.67 -4.00 23.69
C ARG A 491 25.26 -3.50 23.97
N PHE A 492 24.28 -4.31 23.62
CA PHE A 492 22.86 -4.01 23.73
C PHE A 492 22.20 -4.84 24.85
N LEU A 493 21.58 -4.19 25.82
CA LEU A 493 20.92 -4.82 26.99
C LEU A 493 19.58 -5.48 26.63
N THR A 494 19.64 -6.60 25.93
CA THR A 494 18.48 -7.45 25.55
C THR A 494 17.55 -7.76 26.72
N ALA A 495 18.10 -7.93 27.92
CA ALA A 495 17.37 -8.22 29.17
C ALA A 495 16.20 -7.25 29.46
N LYS A 496 16.29 -5.99 29.01
CA LYS A 496 15.33 -4.92 29.33
C LYS A 496 14.35 -4.60 28.19
N VAL A 497 14.55 -5.15 26.98
CA VAL A 497 13.79 -4.77 25.76
C VAL A 497 12.90 -5.87 25.17
N GLY A 498 12.93 -7.10 25.71
CA GLY A 498 12.22 -8.24 25.09
C GLY A 498 10.71 -8.01 24.88
N SER A 499 10.04 -7.30 25.79
CA SER A 499 8.63 -6.89 25.66
C SER A 499 8.39 -5.84 24.57
N ILE A 500 9.36 -4.95 24.33
CA ILE A 500 9.32 -3.91 23.30
C ILE A 500 9.36 -4.58 21.93
N PHE A 501 10.34 -5.46 21.67
CA PHE A 501 10.47 -6.13 20.38
C PHE A 501 9.38 -7.18 20.11
N GLU A 502 8.85 -7.85 21.13
CA GLU A 502 7.64 -8.67 20.96
C GLU A 502 6.41 -7.81 20.58
N THR A 503 6.27 -6.60 21.16
CA THR A 503 5.20 -5.66 20.79
C THR A 503 5.39 -5.09 19.39
N ALA A 504 6.61 -4.69 19.02
CA ALA A 504 6.95 -4.19 17.69
C ALA A 504 6.73 -5.27 16.62
N LYS A 505 7.16 -6.51 16.86
CA LYS A 505 6.83 -7.67 16.01
C LYS A 505 5.31 -7.86 15.93
N ALA A 506 4.60 -7.85 17.05
CA ALA A 506 3.15 -8.00 17.08
C ALA A 506 2.37 -6.81 16.45
N ALA A 507 3.04 -5.72 16.10
CA ALA A 507 2.51 -4.62 15.29
C ALA A 507 2.90 -4.76 13.80
N ALA A 508 4.14 -5.15 13.50
CA ALA A 508 4.68 -5.27 12.14
C ALA A 508 4.12 -6.44 11.30
N PHE A 509 3.29 -7.30 11.91
CA PHE A 509 2.49 -8.34 11.23
C PHE A 509 0.96 -8.09 11.35
N ARG A 510 0.51 -6.86 11.64
CA ARG A 510 -0.91 -6.45 11.58
C ARG A 510 -1.28 -5.69 10.30
#